data_AF-A0A4P9WDS2-F1
#
_entry.id   AF-A0A4P9WDS2-F1
#
_cell.length_a   1.000
_cell.length_b   1.000
_cell.length_c   1.000
_cell.angle_alpha   90.00
_cell.angle_beta   90.00
_cell.angle_gamma   90.00
#
_symmetry.space_group_name_H-M   'P 1'
#
loop_
_entity.id
_entity.type
_entity.pdbx_description
1 polymer ?
#
loop_
_entity_poly.entity_id
_entity_poly.type
_entity_poly.pdbx_seq_one_letter_code
_entity_poly.pdbx_strand_id
1 'polypeptide(L)'
;GAISQYNAEKKYEYKNLSEVIPRRIRMEGILSADFYLGTTPAEFARDMGEWIKTGKIAYREFVVEGIERSPDAFVGMLKGADTGKQIIKLA
;
A
#
# COMPACT_ATOMS: atom_id res chain seq x y z
N GLY A 1 -10.32 -3.85 -0.87
CA GLY A 1 -9.70 -2.50 -1.02
C GLY A 1 -10.03 -1.93 -2.39
N ALA A 2 -9.52 -0.75 -2.77
CA ALA A 2 -9.78 -0.19 -4.10
C ALA A 2 -9.16 -1.03 -5.24
N ILE A 3 -8.02 -1.69 -4.99
CA ILE A 3 -7.32 -2.55 -5.97
C ILE A 3 -8.20 -3.72 -6.44
N SER A 4 -8.98 -4.34 -5.56
CA SER A 4 -9.87 -5.44 -5.93
C SER A 4 -10.99 -5.03 -6.90
N GLN A 5 -11.20 -3.72 -7.12
CA GLN A 5 -12.18 -3.20 -8.07
C GLN A 5 -11.64 -3.09 -9.50
N TYR A 6 -10.32 -3.19 -9.73
CA TYR A 6 -9.73 -3.04 -11.07
C TYR A 6 -10.18 -4.14 -12.04
N ASN A 7 -10.27 -5.38 -11.54
CA ASN A 7 -10.60 -6.56 -12.32
C ASN A 7 -11.99 -7.13 -11.98
N ALA A 8 -12.83 -6.38 -11.26
CA ALA A 8 -14.16 -6.84 -10.89
C ALA A 8 -15.11 -6.80 -12.11
N GLU A 9 -15.78 -7.92 -12.40
CA GLU A 9 -16.81 -7.98 -13.46
C GLU A 9 -17.92 -6.94 -13.24
N LYS A 10 -18.33 -6.77 -11.98
CA LYS A 10 -19.21 -5.69 -11.53
C LYS A 10 -18.48 -4.84 -10.52
N LYS A 11 -18.17 -3.60 -10.92
CA LYS A 11 -17.55 -2.62 -10.03
C LYS A 11 -18.50 -2.27 -8.88
N TYR A 12 -17.96 -2.20 -7.68
CA TYR A 12 -18.64 -1.68 -6.51
C TYR A 12 -18.84 -0.19 -6.68
N GLU A 13 -20.09 0.25 -6.58
CA GLU A 13 -20.44 1.66 -6.68
C GLU A 13 -20.02 2.41 -5.40
N TYR A 14 -19.45 3.60 -5.58
CA TYR A 14 -19.12 4.46 -4.45
C TYR A 14 -20.41 4.95 -3.79
N LYS A 15 -20.71 4.40 -2.61
CA LYS A 15 -21.85 4.83 -1.79
C LYS A 15 -21.51 6.11 -1.04
N ASN A 16 -22.53 6.90 -0.74
CA ASN A 16 -22.44 8.09 0.13
C ASN A 16 -21.55 9.23 -0.40
N LEU A 17 -21.29 9.30 -1.72
CA LEU A 17 -20.57 10.46 -2.29
C LEU A 17 -21.29 11.79 -2.03
N SER A 18 -22.61 11.76 -1.90
CA SER A 18 -23.41 12.93 -1.51
C SER A 18 -22.99 13.52 -0.15
N GLU A 19 -22.48 12.71 0.77
CA GLU A 19 -22.04 13.15 2.11
C GLU A 19 -20.79 14.03 2.06
N VAL A 20 -20.03 13.99 0.95
CA VAL A 20 -18.84 14.84 0.74
C VAL A 20 -19.20 16.31 0.83
N ILE A 21 -20.38 16.70 0.35
CA ILE A 21 -20.84 18.10 0.30
C ILE A 21 -21.21 18.64 1.70
N PRO A 22 -22.22 18.10 2.42
CA PRO A 22 -22.63 18.66 3.70
C PRO A 22 -21.53 18.55 4.77
N ARG A 23 -20.65 17.53 4.68
CA ARG A 23 -19.53 17.36 5.60
C ARG A 23 -18.25 18.06 5.16
N ARG A 24 -18.25 18.66 3.97
CA ARG A 24 -17.08 19.35 3.38
C ARG A 24 -15.83 18.46 3.38
N ILE A 25 -15.98 17.19 3.02
CA ILE A 25 -14.87 16.24 2.96
C ILE A 25 -13.96 16.61 1.78
N ARG A 26 -12.64 16.63 1.99
CA ARG A 26 -11.66 16.67 0.89
C ARG A 26 -11.35 15.24 0.45
N MET A 27 -11.61 14.94 -0.81
CA MET A 27 -11.25 13.68 -1.45
C MET A 27 -10.29 13.97 -2.60
N GLU A 28 -9.08 13.46 -2.51
CA GLU A 28 -8.00 13.76 -3.45
C GLU A 28 -7.20 12.49 -3.72
N GLY A 29 -7.06 12.15 -5.00
CA GLY A 29 -6.17 11.08 -5.44
C GLY A 29 -4.74 11.62 -5.50
N ILE A 30 -3.80 10.85 -4.97
CA ILE A 30 -2.36 11.14 -5.06
C ILE A 30 -1.64 9.88 -5.54
N LEU A 31 -0.53 10.07 -6.25
CA LEU A 31 0.42 9.01 -6.55
C LEU A 31 1.70 9.27 -5.76
N SER A 32 2.35 8.19 -5.29
CA SER A 32 3.67 8.34 -4.67
C SER A 32 4.64 9.02 -5.63
N ALA A 33 4.52 8.73 -6.94
CA ALA A 33 5.26 9.35 -8.05
C ALA A 33 5.26 10.88 -8.02
N ASP A 34 4.16 11.51 -7.58
CA ASP A 34 4.01 12.97 -7.52
C ASP A 34 5.03 13.62 -6.58
N PHE A 35 5.60 12.85 -5.65
CA PHE A 35 6.53 13.30 -4.61
C PHE A 35 7.96 12.81 -4.82
N TYR A 36 8.26 12.13 -5.94
CA TYR A 36 9.62 11.64 -6.19
C TYR A 36 10.57 12.71 -6.74
N LEU A 37 10.04 13.85 -7.20
CA LEU A 37 10.85 14.97 -7.65
C LEU A 37 11.26 15.85 -6.45
N GLY A 38 12.52 16.30 -6.42
CA GLY A 38 13.04 17.17 -5.36
C GLY A 38 13.60 16.43 -4.15
N THR A 39 13.52 17.05 -2.97
CA THR A 39 14.14 16.55 -1.73
C THR A 39 13.26 15.60 -0.92
N THR A 40 11.97 15.47 -1.27
CA THR A 40 10.99 14.68 -0.51
C THR A 40 11.42 13.22 -0.27
N PRO A 41 12.02 12.50 -1.24
CA PRO A 41 12.53 11.14 -0.97
C PRO A 41 13.63 11.10 0.09
N ALA A 42 14.53 12.09 0.10
CA ALA A 42 15.65 12.14 1.03
C ALA A 42 15.19 12.51 2.45
N GLU A 43 14.27 13.46 2.57
CA GLU A 43 13.64 13.84 3.84
C GLU A 43 12.85 12.67 4.43
N PHE A 44 12.04 11.99 3.60
CA PHE A 44 11.33 10.79 4.00
C PHE A 44 12.28 9.71 4.51
N ALA A 45 13.35 9.41 3.77
CA ALA A 45 14.32 8.38 4.16
C ALA A 45 15.00 8.71 5.50
N ARG A 46 15.36 9.98 5.72
CA ARG A 46 15.94 10.47 6.98
C ARG A 46 14.98 10.25 8.14
N ASP A 47 13.75 10.74 8.03
CA ASP A 47 12.80 10.75 9.14
C ASP A 47 12.26 9.35 9.43
N MET A 48 11.89 8.59 8.39
CA MET A 48 11.42 7.21 8.52
C MET A 48 12.51 6.29 9.08
N GLY A 49 13.76 6.47 8.65
CA GLY A 49 14.90 5.73 9.19
C GLY A 49 15.08 5.97 10.69
N GLU A 50 14.95 7.20 11.15
CA GLU A 50 15.01 7.53 12.58
C GLU A 50 13.83 6.94 13.36
N TRP A 51 12.62 6.98 12.80
CA TRP A 51 11.44 6.42 13.45
C TRP A 51 11.50 4.90 13.59
N ILE A 52 12.06 4.20 12.62
CA ILE A 52 12.30 2.75 12.71
C ILE A 52 13.36 2.47 13.78
N LYS A 53 14.49 3.18 13.75
CA LYS A 53 15.58 3.00 14.74
C LYS A 53 15.13 3.26 16.18
N THR A 54 14.31 4.28 16.37
CA THR A 54 13.80 4.68 17.70
C THR A 54 12.56 3.88 18.14
N GLY A 55 12.08 2.94 17.31
CA GLY A 55 10.89 2.13 17.61
C GLY A 55 9.57 2.91 17.57
N LYS A 56 9.56 4.16 17.09
CA LYS A 56 8.34 4.94 16.86
C LYS A 56 7.47 4.33 15.77
N ILE A 57 8.09 3.60 14.84
CA ILE A 57 7.42 2.83 13.80
C ILE A 57 7.89 1.39 13.86
N ALA A 58 6.92 0.47 13.97
CA ALA A 58 7.11 -0.95 13.74
C ALA A 58 6.58 -1.32 12.35
N TYR A 59 7.29 -2.20 11.65
CA TYR A 59 6.86 -2.74 10.37
C TYR A 59 6.77 -4.27 10.45
N ARG A 60 5.92 -4.84 9.61
CA ARG A 60 5.71 -6.29 9.51
C ARG A 60 5.85 -6.71 8.07
N GLU A 61 6.65 -7.74 7.84
CA GLU A 61 6.84 -8.35 6.54
C GLU A 61 6.29 -9.77 6.56
N PHE A 62 5.83 -10.22 5.40
CA PHE A 62 5.50 -11.59 5.12
C PHE A 62 6.45 -12.07 4.02
N VAL A 63 7.46 -12.83 4.42
CA VAL A 63 8.58 -13.20 3.53
C VAL A 63 8.35 -14.61 2.99
N VAL A 64 8.42 -14.75 1.66
CA VAL A 64 8.41 -16.02 0.95
C VAL A 64 9.77 -16.20 0.29
N GLU A 65 10.42 -17.34 0.53
CA GLU A 65 11.70 -17.67 -0.10
C GLU A 65 11.49 -18.34 -1.46
N GLY A 66 12.29 -17.93 -2.45
CA GLY A 66 12.28 -18.51 -3.79
C GLY A 66 11.41 -17.73 -4.78
N ILE A 67 12.01 -17.33 -5.90
CA ILE A 67 11.30 -16.59 -6.95
C ILE A 67 10.20 -17.42 -7.60
N GLU A 68 10.38 -18.74 -7.64
CA GLU A 68 9.41 -19.71 -8.15
C GLU A 68 8.07 -19.67 -7.39
N ARG A 69 8.07 -19.20 -6.14
CA ARG A 69 6.86 -19.04 -5.32
C ARG A 69 6.16 -17.70 -5.50
N SER A 70 6.72 -16.79 -6.31
CA SER A 70 6.14 -15.45 -6.55
C SER A 70 4.69 -15.49 -7.07
N PRO A 71 4.29 -16.40 -7.98
CA PRO A 71 2.90 -16.46 -8.46
C PRO A 71 1.92 -16.75 -7.33
N ASP A 72 2.19 -17.78 -6.52
CA ASP A 72 1.32 -18.17 -5.41
C ASP A 72 1.28 -17.10 -4.32
N ALA A 73 2.44 -16.53 -4.00
CA ALA A 73 2.56 -15.40 -3.07
C ALA A 73 1.74 -14.18 -3.52
N PHE A 74 1.78 -13.84 -4.80
CA PHE A 74 1.02 -12.71 -5.36
C PHE A 74 -0.49 -12.97 -5.32
N VAL A 75 -0.93 -14.17 -5.67
CA VAL A 75 -2.35 -14.55 -5.58
C VAL A 75 -2.84 -14.56 -4.13
N GLY A 76 -2.00 -15.05 -3.19
CA GLY A 76 -2.25 -14.98 -1.76
C GLY A 76 -2.48 -13.55 -1.27
N MET A 77 -1.59 -12.63 -1.66
CA MET A 77 -1.67 -11.20 -1.34
C MET A 77 -2.97 -10.56 -1.80
N LEU A 78 -3.41 -10.86 -3.02
CA LEU A 78 -4.67 -10.35 -3.55
C LEU A 78 -5.90 -10.92 -2.82
N LYS A 79 -5.78 -12.10 -2.22
CA LYS A 79 -6.82 -12.74 -1.39
C LYS A 79 -6.74 -12.34 0.09
N GLY A 80 -5.70 -11.60 0.50
CA GLY A 80 -5.48 -11.20 1.89
C GLY A 80 -5.01 -12.36 2.78
N ALA A 81 -4.28 -13.33 2.24
CA ALA A 81 -3.74 -14.47 2.99
C ALA A 81 -2.56 -14.07 3.92
N ASP A 82 -1.96 -12.91 3.66
CA ASP A 82 -0.74 -12.39 4.26
C ASP A 82 -1.04 -11.16 5.12
N THR A 83 -0.30 -11.05 6.23
CA THR A 83 -0.38 -9.92 7.15
C THR A 83 0.96 -9.20 7.19
N GLY A 84 0.99 -7.98 6.66
CA GLY A 84 2.20 -7.19 6.49
C GLY A 84 2.55 -7.00 5.02
N LYS A 85 3.76 -6.52 4.75
CA LYS A 85 4.28 -6.36 3.39
C LYS A 85 4.72 -7.72 2.84
N GLN A 86 4.07 -8.18 1.77
CA GLN A 86 4.51 -9.36 1.02
C GLN A 86 5.89 -9.10 0.38
N ILE A 87 6.88 -9.95 0.66
CA ILE A 87 8.25 -9.89 0.15
C ILE A 87 8.63 -11.26 -0.41
N ILE A 88 9.27 -11.27 -1.59
CA ILE A 88 9.94 -12.45 -2.12
C ILE A 88 11.44 -12.30 -1.85
N LYS A 89 12.00 -13.23 -1.08
CA LYS A 89 13.44 -13.32 -0.85
C LYS A 89 14.05 -14.21 -1.92
N LEU A 90 14.93 -13.62 -2.72
CA LEU A 90 15.74 -14.35 -3.70
C LEU A 90 16.78 -15.20 -2.95
N ALA A 91 17.10 -16.38 -3.50
CA ALA A 91 18.09 -17.31 -2.93
C ALA A 91 19.51 -16.74 -2.98
#